data_AF-A0AB33C5Y0-F1
#
_entry.id   AF-A0AB33C5Y0-F1
#
_cell.length_a   1.000
_cell.length_b   1.000
_cell.length_c   1.000
_cell.angle_alpha   90.00
_cell.angle_beta   90.00
_cell.angle_gamma   90.00
#
_symmetry.space_group_name_H-M   'P 1'
#
loop_
_entity.id
_entity.type
_entity.pdbx_description
1 polymer ?
#
loop_
_entity_poly.entity_id
_entity_poly.type
_entity_poly.pdbx_seq_one_letter_code
_entity_poly.pdbx_strand_id
1 'polypeptide(L)' 'MIVSLIYDKRAIPIYWEILDKKGSSNLEEQQRVLGKILTVLSGHKIVVLGDREFCSVSLGKWF' A
#
# COMPACT_ATOMS: atom_id res chain seq x y z
N MET A 1 9.11 -0.13 0.92
CA MET A 1 7.76 0.30 0.50
C MET A 1 7.16 1.19 1.58
N ILE A 2 6.47 2.26 1.20
CA ILE A 2 5.83 3.19 2.13
C ILE A 2 4.32 3.17 1.88
N VAL A 3 3.52 3.13 2.94
CA VAL A 3 2.08 3.33 2.92
C VAL A 3 1.78 4.65 3.60
N SER A 4 1.10 5.53 2.88
CA SER A 4 0.75 6.86 3.34
C SER A 4 -0.76 7.05 3.38
N LEU A 5 -1.25 7.69 4.44
CA LEU A 5 -2.60 8.21 4.49
C LEU A 5 -2.63 9.59 3.84
N ILE A 6 -3.59 9.82 2.95
CA ILE A 6 -3.79 11.14 2.36
C ILE A 6 -4.78 11.90 3.23
N TYR A 7 -4.30 13.01 3.79
CA TYR A 7 -5.13 13.93 4.59
C TYR A 7 -4.77 15.37 4.21
N ASP A 8 -5.78 16.18 3.93
CA ASP A 8 -5.61 17.59 3.54
C ASP A 8 -4.51 17.83 2.47
N LYS A 9 -4.59 17.06 1.37
CA LYS A 9 -3.62 17.08 0.24
C LYS A 9 -2.17 16.73 0.62
N ARG A 10 -1.94 16.15 1.81
CA ARG A 10 -0.63 15.69 2.28
C ARG A 10 -0.62 14.18 2.39
N ALA A 11 0.46 13.56 1.93
CA ALA A 11 0.72 12.14 2.15
C ALA A 11 1.49 11.98 3.46
N ILE A 12 0.83 11.45 4.48
CA ILE A 12 1.40 11.21 5.80
C ILE A 12 1.80 9.73 5.86
N PRO A 13 3.10 9.39 5.96
CA PRO A 13 3.53 8.00 6.06
C PRO A 13 3.04 7.41 7.38
N ILE A 14 2.24 6.34 7.30
CA ILE A 14 1.69 5.63 8.46
C ILE A 14 2.39 4.29 8.68
N TYR A 15 3.04 3.75 7.65
CA TYR A 15 3.82 2.54 7.73
C TYR A 15 4.89 2.52 6.63
N TRP A 16 6.06 2.00 6.95
CA TRP A 16 7.09 1.72 5.96
C TRP A 16 7.80 0.44 6.32
N GLU A 17 8.23 -0.26 5.29
CA GLU A 17 9.05 -1.46 5.44
C GLU A 17 10.20 -1.41 4.45
N ILE A 18 11.41 -1.61 4.97
CA ILE A 18 12.60 -1.76 4.15
C ILE A 18 12.57 -3.19 3.61
N LEU A 19 12.44 -3.32 2.29
CA LEU A 19 12.47 -4.62 1.63
C LEU A 19 13.93 -4.97 1.37
N ASP A 20 14.36 -6.17 1.76
CA ASP A 20 15.75 -6.63 1.66
C ASP A 20 16.13 -7.09 0.23
N LYS A 21 15.62 -6.37 -0.77
CA LYS A 21 15.83 -6.70 -2.19
C LYS A 21 16.12 -5.45 -3.00
N LYS A 22 17.02 -5.60 -3.98
CA LYS A 22 17.30 -4.57 -4.99
C LYS A 22 16.24 -4.63 -6.08
N GLY A 23 15.34 -3.65 -6.14
CA GLY A 23 14.33 -3.50 -7.21
C GLY A 23 12.92 -3.16 -6.72
N SER A 24 11.91 -3.44 -7.55
CA SER A 24 10.50 -3.20 -7.24
C SER A 24 9.94 -4.21 -6.23
N SER A 25 8.94 -3.79 -5.44
CA SER A 25 8.12 -4.70 -4.62
C SER A 25 7.37 -5.70 -5.50
N ASN A 26 7.10 -6.90 -5.00
CA ASN A 26 6.24 -7.88 -5.68
C ASN A 26 4.80 -7.82 -5.11
N LEU A 27 3.86 -8.50 -5.78
CA LEU A 27 2.45 -8.51 -5.37
C LEU A 27 2.26 -9.01 -3.93
N GLU A 28 3.00 -10.04 -3.54
CA GLU A 28 2.91 -10.64 -2.20
C GLU A 28 3.34 -9.66 -1.10
N GLU A 29 4.45 -8.94 -1.30
CA GLU A 29 4.87 -7.90 -0.36
C GLU A 29 3.89 -6.74 -0.29
N GLN A 30 3.33 -6.34 -1.44
CA GLN A 30 2.33 -5.28 -1.50
C GLN A 30 1.07 -5.68 -0.72
N GLN A 31 0.55 -6.89 -0.94
CA GLN A 31 -0.60 -7.43 -0.22
C GLN A 31 -0.31 -7.58 1.27
N ARG A 32 0.87 -8.08 1.65
CA ARG A 32 1.25 -8.25 3.06
C ARG A 32 1.31 -6.91 3.80
N VAL A 33 1.94 -5.90 3.20
CA VAL A 33 2.07 -4.58 3.82
C VAL A 33 0.72 -3.84 3.84
N LEU A 34 -0.03 -3.86 2.74
CA LEU A 34 -1.36 -3.25 2.68
C LEU A 34 -2.32 -3.95 3.65
N GLY A 35 -2.31 -5.28 3.71
CA GLY A 35 -3.18 -6.07 4.58
C GLY A 35 -3.11 -5.64 6.05
N LYS A 36 -1.90 -5.40 6.58
CA LYS A 36 -1.72 -4.88 7.95
C LYS A 36 -2.47 -3.55 8.16
N ILE A 37 -2.40 -2.65 7.19
CA ILE A 37 -3.02 -1.33 7.27
C ILE A 37 -4.53 -1.40 7.06
N LEU A 38 -5.00 -2.24 6.14
CA LEU A 38 -6.42 -2.46 5.91
C LEU A 38 -7.09 -3.05 7.15
N THR A 39 -6.43 -3.97 7.88
CA THR A 39 -6.94 -4.48 9.15
C THR A 39 -7.10 -3.37 10.20
N VAL A 40 -6.10 -2.49 10.34
CA VAL A 40 -6.15 -1.36 11.27
C VAL A 40 -7.26 -0.37 10.90
N LEU A 41 -7.48 -0.15 9.60
CA LEU A 41 -8.46 0.80 9.08
C LEU A 41 -9.84 0.18 8.79
N SER A 42 -10.09 -1.07 9.17
CA SER A 42 -11.27 -1.87 8.80
C SER A 42 -12.64 -1.24 9.15
N GLY A 43 -12.68 -0.28 10.08
CA GLY A 43 -13.88 0.49 10.40
C GLY A 43 -14.21 1.65 9.44
N HIS A 44 -13.39 1.88 8.41
CA HIS A 44 -13.52 3.01 7.49
C HIS A 44 -13.72 2.54 6.06
N LYS A 45 -14.35 3.37 5.23
CA LYS A 45 -14.33 3.18 3.77
C LYS A 45 -12.94 3.54 3.26
N ILE A 46 -12.19 2.54 2.84
CA ILE A 46 -10.81 2.71 2.36
C ILE A 46 -10.81 2.88 0.84
N VAL A 47 -10.05 3.85 0.35
CA VAL A 47 -9.72 4.01 -1.07
C VAL A 47 -8.20 3.93 -1.18
N VAL A 48 -7.70 3.00 -1.97
CA VAL A 48 -6.26 2.83 -2.20
C VAL A 48 -5.88 3.49 -3.52
N LEU A 49 -4.90 4.38 -3.47
CA LEU A 49 -4.32 5.04 -4.63
C LEU A 49 -2.93 4.45 -4.87
N GLY A 50 -2.73 3.89 -6.06
CA GLY A 50 -1.43 3.41 -6.53
C GLY A 50 -0.83 4.37 -7.55
N ASP A 51 0.49 4.52 -7.58
CA ASP A 51 1.21 5.26 -8.62
C ASP A 51 1.63 4.33 -9.80
N ARG A 52 2.48 4.80 -10.72
CA ARG A 52 2.93 3.96 -11.86
C ARG A 52 3.80 2.76 -11.46
N GLU A 53 4.43 2.78 -10.29
CA GLU A 53 5.22 1.68 -9.75
C GLU A 53 4.36 0.66 -8.96
N PHE A 54 3.07 0.95 -8.78
CA PHE A 54 2.12 0.02 -8.20
C PHE A 54 1.86 -1.13 -9.18
N CYS A 55 2.55 -2.25 -8.93
CA CYS A 55 2.52 -3.46 -9.75
C CYS A 55 1.11 -3.91 -10.18
N SER A 56 0.80 -3.58 -11.45
CA SER A 56 -0.13 -4.27 -12.35
C SER A 56 -1.60 -4.36 -11.90
N VAL A 57 -2.46 -4.61 -12.89
CA VAL A 57 -3.90 -4.91 -12.76
C VAL A 57 -4.17 -6.00 -11.70
N SER A 58 -3.18 -6.87 -11.44
CA SER A 58 -3.22 -7.94 -10.45
C SER A 58 -3.60 -7.48 -9.04
N LEU A 59 -3.07 -6.36 -8.57
CA LEU A 59 -3.38 -5.85 -7.23
C LEU A 59 -4.78 -5.21 -7.19
N GLY A 60 -5.20 -4.56 -8.28
CA GLY A 60 -6.56 -4.06 -8.42
C GLY A 60 -7.62 -5.17 -8.39
N LYS A 61 -7.29 -6.39 -8.88
CA LYS A 61 -8.16 -7.58 -8.77
C LYS A 61 -8.23 -8.17 -7.36
N TRP A 62 -7.31 -7.81 -6.48
CA TRP A 62 -7.27 -8.30 -5.10
C TRP A 62 -8.14 -7.47 -4.14
N PHE A 63 -8.38 -6.19 -4.46
CA PHE A 63 -9.34 -5.33 -3.76
C PHE A 63 -10.79 -5.65 -4.16
#